data_AF-A0A6B3HWN4-F1
#
_entry.id   AF-A0A6B3HWN4-F1
#
_cell.length_a   1.000
_cell.length_b   1.000
_cell.length_c   1.000
_cell.angle_alpha   90.00
_cell.angle_beta   90.00
_cell.angle_gamma   90.00
#
_symmetry.space_group_name_H-M   'P 1'
#
loop_
_entity.id
_entity.type
_entity.pdbx_description
1 polymer ?
#
loop_
_entity_poly.entity_id
_entity_poly.type
_entity_poly.pdbx_seq_one_letter_code
_entity_poly.pdbx_strand_id
1 'polypeptide(L)' 'MSARKPLRAGLIGLGSMGRNHARVLNSLEGVELVAVADPVAGADSAPAGVPVVRTVDELVAKGIDYAVVACP' A
#
# COMPACT_ATOMS: atom_id res chain seq x y z
N MET A 1 -25.00 1.31 -13.06
CA MET A 1 -24.16 1.39 -11.84
C MET A 1 -23.18 2.53 -12.05
N SER A 2 -23.15 3.52 -11.17
CA SER A 2 -22.13 4.58 -11.27
C SER A 2 -20.78 3.96 -10.93
N ALA A 3 -19.80 4.05 -11.83
CA ALA A 3 -18.46 3.56 -11.59
C ALA A 3 -17.82 4.43 -10.50
N ARG A 4 -17.80 3.92 -9.27
CA ARG A 4 -17.14 4.58 -8.15
C ARG A 4 -15.63 4.43 -8.35
N LYS A 5 -14.88 5.54 -8.27
CA LYS A 5 -13.42 5.49 -8.39
C LYS A 5 -12.85 4.53 -7.33
N PRO A 6 -11.82 3.72 -7.67
CA PRO A 6 -11.19 2.85 -6.69
C PRO A 6 -10.58 3.68 -5.57
N LEU A 7 -10.68 3.19 -4.34
CA LEU A 7 -10.06 3.79 -3.16
C LEU A 7 -8.56 3.54 -3.19
N ARG A 8 -7.78 4.59 -3.02
CA ARG A 8 -6.33 4.59 -3.10
C ARG A 8 -5.74 4.21 -1.75
N ALA A 9 -5.32 2.97 -1.60
CA ALA A 9 -4.77 2.44 -0.36
C ALA A 9 -3.26 2.67 -0.26
N GLY A 10 -2.80 3.05 0.93
CA GLY A 10 -1.41 2.95 1.36
C GLY A 10 -1.21 1.82 2.38
N LEU A 11 0.00 1.30 2.47
CA LEU A 11 0.40 0.34 3.50
C LEU A 11 1.66 0.85 4.20
N ILE A 12 1.69 0.80 5.54
CA ILE A 12 2.85 1.18 6.35
C ILE A 12 3.37 -0.09 7.03
N GLY A 13 4.60 -0.48 6.71
CA GLY A 13 5.24 -1.72 7.14
C GLY A 13 4.96 -2.90 6.20
N LEU A 14 6.04 -3.51 5.71
CA LEU A 14 6.04 -4.65 4.78
C LEU A 14 6.67 -5.90 5.41
N GLY A 15 6.48 -6.06 6.72
CA GLY A 15 6.79 -7.29 7.46
C GLY A 15 5.84 -8.45 7.13
N SER A 16 5.74 -9.44 8.02
CA SER A 16 4.87 -10.61 7.82
C SER A 16 3.40 -10.23 7.61
N MET A 17 2.84 -9.40 8.51
CA MET A 17 1.46 -8.92 8.38
C MET A 17 1.28 -7.95 7.21
N GLY A 18 2.25 -7.06 6.98
CA GLY A 18 2.23 -6.14 5.85
C GLY A 18 2.06 -6.86 4.50
N ARG A 19 2.79 -7.95 4.28
CA ARG A 19 2.66 -8.76 3.05
C ARG A 19 1.27 -9.38 2.89
N ASN A 20 0.65 -9.82 3.99
CA ASN A 20 -0.73 -10.32 3.95
C ASN A 20 -1.72 -9.22 3.58
N HIS A 21 -1.58 -8.03 4.17
CA HIS A 21 -2.40 -6.88 3.80
C HIS A 21 -2.20 -6.46 2.35
N ALA A 22 -0.95 -6.40 1.85
CA ALA A 22 -0.66 -6.07 0.45
C ALA A 22 -1.35 -7.05 -0.52
N ARG A 23 -1.29 -8.35 -0.24
CA ARG A 23 -1.99 -9.38 -1.03
C ARG A 23 -3.51 -9.19 -1.03
N VAL A 24 -4.10 -8.92 0.14
CA VAL A 24 -5.55 -8.72 0.26
C VAL A 24 -5.96 -7.44 -0.47
N LEU A 25 -5.28 -6.32 -0.24
CA LEU A 25 -5.58 -5.03 -0.87
C LEU A 25 -5.56 -5.13 -2.40
N ASN A 26 -4.60 -5.85 -2.98
CA ASN A 26 -4.56 -6.09 -4.44
C ASN A 26 -5.67 -7.00 -4.98
N SER A 27 -6.34 -7.76 -4.12
CA SER A 27 -7.45 -8.64 -4.52
C SER A 27 -8.83 -7.99 -4.35
N LEU A 28 -8.90 -6.83 -3.68
CA LEU A 28 -10.16 -6.15 -3.41
C LEU A 28 -10.62 -5.38 -4.65
N GLU A 29 -11.85 -5.65 -5.07
CA GLU A 29 -12.50 -4.83 -6.10
C GLU A 29 -12.71 -3.40 -5.59
N GLY A 30 -12.40 -2.42 -6.42
CA GLY A 30 -12.54 -1.01 -6.07
C GLY A 30 -11.48 -0.48 -5.09
N VAL A 31 -10.35 -1.17 -4.95
CA VAL A 31 -9.18 -0.70 -4.20
C VAL A 31 -7.94 -0.75 -5.09
N GLU A 32 -7.11 0.28 -5.00
CA GLU A 32 -5.80 0.35 -5.65
C GLU A 32 -4.72 0.51 -4.56
N LEU A 33 -3.82 -0.46 -4.43
CA LEU A 33 -2.64 -0.30 -3.56
C LEU A 33 -1.59 0.58 -4.25
N VAL A 34 -1.52 1.83 -3.83
CA VAL A 34 -0.72 2.87 -4.51
C VAL A 34 0.76 2.80 -4.16
N ALA A 35 1.09 2.54 -2.90
CA ALA A 35 2.47 2.45 -2.42
C ALA A 35 2.54 1.80 -1.03
N VAL A 36 3.74 1.32 -0.69
CA VAL A 36 4.07 0.83 0.66
C VAL A 36 5.18 1.69 1.27
N ALA A 37 4.99 2.20 2.48
CA ALA A 37 6.06 2.81 3.26
C ALA A 37 6.76 1.73 4.10
N ASP A 38 8.03 1.49 3.81
CA ASP A 38 8.90 0.68 4.66
C ASP A 38 10.36 1.16 4.55
N PRO A 39 11.01 1.50 5.68
CA PRO A 39 12.37 2.02 5.67
C PRO A 39 13.43 0.96 5.35
N VAL A 40 13.12 -0.33 5.51
CA VAL A 40 14.08 -1.44 5.40
C VAL A 40 13.77 -2.34 4.20
N ALA A 41 12.50 -2.45 3.80
CA ALA A 41 12.10 -3.36 2.74
C ALA A 41 12.64 -2.90 1.36
N GLY A 42 13.22 -3.85 0.62
CA GLY A 42 13.72 -3.64 -0.73
C GLY A 42 12.58 -3.41 -1.75
N ALA A 43 12.91 -2.84 -2.91
CA ALA A 43 11.91 -2.56 -3.96
C ALA A 43 11.13 -3.80 -4.40
N ASP A 44 11.78 -4.98 -4.41
CA ASP A 44 11.21 -6.25 -4.86
C ASP A 44 10.33 -6.95 -3.79
N SER A 45 10.18 -6.34 -2.61
CA SER A 45 9.42 -6.94 -1.51
C SER A 45 7.90 -6.70 -1.60
N ALA A 46 7.48 -5.74 -2.42
CA ALA A 46 6.09 -5.43 -2.66
C ALA A 46 5.55 -6.15 -3.91
N PRO A 47 4.23 -6.26 -4.06
CA PRO A 47 3.63 -6.77 -5.30
C PRO A 47 4.08 -5.97 -6.53
N ALA A 48 4.11 -6.65 -7.68
CA ALA A 48 4.54 -6.03 -8.94
C ALA A 48 3.75 -4.73 -9.24
N GLY A 49 4.47 -3.67 -9.55
CA GLY A 49 3.90 -2.35 -9.83
C GLY A 49 3.59 -1.49 -8.61
N VAL A 50 3.76 -2.00 -7.39
CA VAL A 50 3.56 -1.22 -6.15
C VAL A 50 4.91 -0.68 -5.67
N PRO A 51 5.15 0.65 -5.74
CA PRO A 51 6.39 1.23 -5.27
C PRO A 51 6.53 1.14 -3.74
N VAL A 52 7.75 0.85 -3.29
CA VAL A 52 8.12 0.95 -1.86
C VAL A 52 8.85 2.26 -1.63
N VAL A 53 8.27 3.11 -0.79
CA VAL A 53 8.81 4.39 -0.32
C VAL A 53 9.42 4.23 1.08
N ARG A 54 10.28 5.17 1.50
CA ARG A 54 11.03 5.04 2.75
C ARG A 54 10.32 5.66 3.95
N THR A 55 9.43 6.63 3.71
CA THR A 55 8.77 7.41 4.76
C THR A 55 7.26 7.45 4.60
N VAL A 56 6.56 7.76 5.69
CA VAL A 56 5.10 7.96 5.66
C VAL A 56 4.75 9.22 4.86
N ASP A 57 5.56 10.28 4.95
CA ASP A 57 5.37 11.51 4.15
C ASP A 57 5.43 11.23 2.64
N GLU A 58 6.39 10.42 2.18
CA GLU A 58 6.46 9.98 0.78
C GLU A 58 5.21 9.19 0.36
N LEU A 59 4.66 8.38 1.27
CA LEU A 59 3.43 7.62 1.02
C LEU A 59 2.20 8.55 0.94
N VAL A 60 2.07 9.49 1.87
CA VAL A 60 0.97 10.48 1.87
C VAL A 60 1.04 11.35 0.61
N ALA A 61 2.24 11.74 0.18
CA ALA A 61 2.46 12.49 -1.06
C ALA A 61 2.03 11.73 -2.33
N LYS A 62 1.85 10.40 -2.28
CA LYS A 62 1.23 9.64 -3.38
C LYS A 62 -0.28 9.86 -3.51
N GLY A 63 -0.91 10.53 -2.53
CA GLY A 63 -2.34 10.88 -2.54
C GLY A 63 -3.26 9.72 -2.17
N ILE A 64 -2.86 8.91 -1.20
CA ILE A 64 -3.72 7.83 -0.67
C ILE A 64 -5.00 8.40 -0.05
N ASP A 65 -6.11 7.67 -0.17
CA ASP A 65 -7.38 7.96 0.50
C ASP A 65 -7.38 7.40 1.93
N TYR A 66 -6.67 6.29 2.15
CA TYR A 66 -6.53 5.65 3.46
C TYR A 66 -5.23 4.84 3.54
N ALA A 67 -4.81 4.52 4.76
CA ALA A 67 -3.64 3.68 5.02
C ALA A 67 -3.96 2.52 5.95
N VAL A 68 -3.28 1.39 5.75
CA VAL A 68 -3.20 0.29 6.72
C VAL A 68 -1.86 0.38 7.44
N VAL A 69 -1.87 0.40 8.78
CA VAL A 69 -0.66 0.41 9.62
C VAL A 69 -0.39 -1.02 10.11
N ALA A 70 0.69 -1.62 9.63
CA ALA A 70 1.10 -3.00 9.92
C ALA A 70 2.54 -3.07 10.45
N CYS A 71 2.98 -2.02 11.17
CA CYS A 71 4.24 -1.94 11.89
C CYS A 71 4.00 -1.90 13.42
N PRO A 72 5.00 -2.25 14.25
CA PRO A 72 4.95 -2.06 15.70
C PRO A 72 4.80 -0.59 16.12
#